data_AF-A0A518G0W0-F1
#
_entry.id   AF-A0A518G0W0-F1
#
_cell.length_a   1.000
_cell.length_b   1.000
_cell.length_c   1.000
_cell.angle_alpha   90.00
_cell.angle_beta   90.00
_cell.angle_gamma   90.00
#
_symmetry.space_group_name_H-M   'P 1'
#
loop_
_entity.id
_entity.type
_entity.pdbx_description
1 polymer ?
#
loop_
_entity_poly.entity_id
_entity_poly.type
_entity_poly.pdbx_seq_one_letter_code
_entity_poly.pdbx_strand_id
1 'polypeptide(L)'
;MPRNRRRENNKVSNAELLDAFWKRYSFHDMVIENVQRTGGRVIITLDEYVLLLTNATDYKGTFDEFPAVWIAGTLDSVGTRLKLSVKAEYGSLVVHFDDLRLVRRSDFAILIPPIDT
;
A
#
# COMPACT_ATOMS: atom_id res chain seq x y z
N MET A 1 -30.16 0.25 34.91
CA MET A 1 -28.72 0.09 34.62
C MET A 1 -28.52 -0.07 33.12
N PRO A 2 -27.85 0.84 32.40
CA PRO A 2 -27.43 0.59 31.03
C PRO A 2 -25.92 0.33 30.99
N ARG A 3 -25.53 -0.95 30.94
CA ARG A 3 -24.17 -1.38 30.57
C ARG A 3 -24.24 -1.92 29.15
N ASN A 4 -24.16 -1.06 28.15
CA ASN A 4 -23.87 -1.46 26.75
C ASN A 4 -23.45 -0.26 25.88
N ARG A 5 -22.50 0.56 26.35
CA ARG A 5 -21.88 1.65 25.57
C ARG A 5 -20.36 1.59 25.52
N ARG A 6 -19.75 0.41 25.65
CA ARG A 6 -18.29 0.23 25.60
C ARG A 6 -17.86 -1.01 24.80
N ARG A 7 -18.33 -1.11 23.56
CA ARG A 7 -17.71 -1.98 22.53
C ARG A 7 -17.74 -1.31 21.14
N GLU A 8 -17.61 0.01 21.08
CA GLU A 8 -17.11 0.69 19.88
C GLU A 8 -15.59 0.85 20.06
N ASN A 9 -14.88 -0.27 20.05
CA ASN A 9 -13.43 -0.25 20.07
C ASN A 9 -12.94 0.23 18.71
N ASN A 10 -12.49 1.48 18.66
CA ASN A 10 -11.48 2.09 17.78
C ASN A 10 -10.68 1.09 16.92
N LYS A 11 -11.29 0.52 15.88
CA LYS A 11 -10.55 -0.16 14.81
C LYS A 11 -10.11 0.93 13.84
N VAL A 12 -9.02 1.61 14.19
CA VAL A 12 -8.30 2.45 13.24
C VAL A 12 -7.91 1.53 12.08
N SER A 13 -8.31 1.89 10.87
CA SER A 13 -7.99 1.11 9.67
C SER A 13 -6.47 1.09 9.44
N ASN A 14 -5.94 0.03 8.82
CA ASN A 14 -4.51 -0.06 8.52
C ASN A 14 -4.01 1.13 7.70
N ALA A 15 -4.88 1.69 6.86
CA ALA A 15 -4.61 2.87 6.06
C ALA A 15 -4.48 4.14 6.90
N GLU A 16 -5.34 4.34 7.90
CA GLU A 16 -5.20 5.46 8.85
C GLU A 16 -3.94 5.33 9.71
N LEU A 17 -3.58 4.11 10.12
CA LEU A 17 -2.32 3.85 10.81
C LEU A 17 -1.11 4.13 9.91
N LEU A 18 -1.21 3.79 8.62
CA LEU A 18 -0.15 4.10 7.66
C LEU A 18 -0.07 5.59 7.34
N ASP A 19 -1.19 6.30 7.20
CA ASP A 19 -1.20 7.76 7.05
C ASP A 19 -0.54 8.44 8.26
N ALA A 20 -0.83 7.96 9.47
CA ALA A 20 -0.18 8.42 10.70
C ALA A 20 1.32 8.08 10.74
N PHE A 21 1.72 6.92 10.20
CA PHE A 21 3.13 6.55 10.02
C PHE A 21 3.81 7.45 8.99
N TRP A 22 3.17 7.70 7.83
CA TRP A 22 3.65 8.55 6.73
C TRP A 22 3.94 9.99 7.17
N LYS A 23 3.09 10.53 8.04
CA LYS A 23 3.30 11.86 8.62
C LYS A 23 4.56 11.94 9.50
N ARG A 24 5.06 10.82 10.01
CA ARG A 24 6.27 10.74 10.87
C ARG A 24 7.49 10.26 10.12
N TYR A 25 7.31 9.35 9.16
CA TYR A 25 8.34 8.80 8.31
C TYR A 25 7.91 9.06 6.87
N SER A 26 8.51 10.08 6.27
CA SER A 26 8.20 10.43 4.91
C SER A 26 8.74 9.38 3.95
N PHE A 27 7.91 8.98 2.99
CA PHE A 27 8.33 8.08 1.91
C PHE A 27 8.79 8.88 0.69
N HIS A 28 8.85 10.21 0.79
CA HIS A 28 9.61 11.00 -0.18
C HIS A 28 11.07 10.51 -0.15
N ASP A 29 11.65 10.39 -1.33
CA ASP A 29 13.00 9.87 -1.61
C ASP A 29 13.18 8.36 -1.47
N MET A 30 12.12 7.59 -1.12
CA MET A 30 12.21 6.13 -1.18
C MET A 30 12.31 5.63 -2.61
N VAL A 31 13.18 4.65 -2.83
CA VAL A 31 13.30 3.98 -4.11
C VAL A 31 12.19 2.96 -4.28
N ILE A 32 11.37 3.12 -5.32
CA ILE A 32 10.46 2.10 -5.82
C ILE A 32 11.26 1.19 -6.73
N GLU A 33 11.52 -0.04 -6.28
CA GLU A 33 12.27 -1.02 -7.05
C GLU A 33 11.40 -1.73 -8.09
N ASN A 34 10.14 -1.95 -7.77
CA ASN A 34 9.22 -2.69 -8.63
C ASN A 34 7.75 -2.45 -8.23
N VAL A 35 6.85 -2.53 -9.21
CA VAL A 35 5.41 -2.60 -9.00
C VAL A 35 4.84 -3.81 -9.74
N GLN A 36 4.30 -4.76 -8.98
CA GLN A 36 3.68 -5.98 -9.52
C GLN A 36 2.17 -5.96 -9.33
N ARG A 37 1.44 -6.53 -10.30
CA ARG A 37 -0.03 -6.67 -10.28
C ARG A 37 -0.41 -8.13 -10.42
N THR A 38 -1.16 -8.67 -9.47
CA THR A 38 -1.60 -10.08 -9.53
C THR A 38 -2.91 -10.30 -8.76
N GLY A 39 -3.90 -10.92 -9.40
CA GLY A 39 -5.12 -11.40 -8.71
C GLY A 39 -5.83 -10.36 -7.83
N GLY A 40 -6.00 -9.12 -8.31
CA GLY A 40 -6.61 -8.03 -7.52
C GLY A 40 -5.70 -7.50 -6.40
N ARG A 41 -4.39 -7.69 -6.52
CA ARG A 41 -3.38 -7.15 -5.61
C ARG A 41 -2.39 -6.28 -6.38
N VAL A 42 -1.91 -5.25 -5.71
CA VAL A 42 -0.76 -4.45 -6.17
C VAL A 42 0.31 -4.51 -5.10
N ILE A 43 1.51 -4.93 -5.50
CA ILE A 43 2.67 -5.08 -4.64
C ILE A 43 3.68 -4.04 -5.09
N ILE A 44 3.98 -3.07 -4.23
CA ILE A 44 5.00 -2.04 -4.49
C ILE A 44 6.19 -2.39 -3.60
N THR A 45 7.29 -2.76 -4.23
CA THR A 45 8.55 -3.03 -3.54
C THR A 45 9.29 -1.72 -3.40
N LEU A 46 9.53 -1.33 -2.14
CA LEU A 46 10.35 -0.21 -1.74
C LEU A 46 11.66 -0.78 -1.17
N ASP A 47 12.64 0.09 -0.92
CA ASP A 47 13.95 -0.26 -0.35
C ASP A 47 13.86 -1.28 0.82
N GLU A 48 13.41 -0.83 2.01
CA GLU A 48 13.26 -1.69 3.20
C GLU A 48 11.86 -2.31 3.37
N TYR A 49 10.89 -1.90 2.56
CA TYR A 49 9.47 -2.20 2.78
C TYR A 49 8.77 -2.73 1.54
N VAL A 50 7.67 -3.43 1.75
CA VAL A 50 6.72 -3.83 0.72
C VAL A 50 5.36 -3.25 1.10
N LEU A 51 4.75 -2.49 0.18
CA LEU A 51 3.35 -2.10 0.27
C LEU A 51 2.51 -3.12 -0.50
N LEU A 52 1.63 -3.81 0.21
CA LEU A 52 0.66 -4.74 -0.37
C LEU A 52 -0.74 -4.13 -0.30
N LEU A 53 -1.31 -3.87 -1.47
CA LEU A 53 -2.68 -3.40 -1.63
C LEU A 53 -3.55 -4.57 -2.07
N THR A 54 -4.68 -4.79 -1.41
CA THR A 54 -5.61 -5.90 -1.70
C THR A 54 -6.98 -5.40 -2.16
N ASN A 55 -7.66 -6.22 -2.96
CA ASN A 55 -8.85 -5.82 -3.73
C ASN A 55 -8.60 -4.56 -4.57
N ALA A 56 -7.41 -4.49 -5.16
CA ALA A 56 -6.96 -3.35 -5.92
C ALA A 56 -7.71 -3.23 -7.25
N THR A 57 -8.34 -2.09 -7.48
CA THR A 57 -9.05 -1.72 -8.71
C THR A 57 -8.50 -0.42 -9.29
N ASP A 58 -8.87 -0.15 -10.54
CA ASP A 58 -8.61 1.14 -11.21
C ASP A 58 -7.13 1.55 -11.20
N TYR A 59 -6.24 0.56 -11.26
CA TYR A 59 -4.81 0.79 -11.36
C TYR A 59 -4.49 1.53 -12.67
N LYS A 60 -3.84 2.68 -12.54
CA LYS A 60 -3.28 3.46 -13.65
C LYS A 60 -1.83 3.77 -13.27
N GLY A 61 -0.87 3.14 -13.95
CA GLY A 61 0.54 3.36 -13.71
C GLY A 61 1.30 3.57 -15.01
N THR A 62 2.24 4.52 -15.01
CA THR A 62 3.04 4.93 -16.17
C THR A 62 4.52 5.01 -15.79
N PHE A 63 5.02 4.02 -15.04
CA PHE A 63 6.45 3.96 -14.77
C PHE A 63 7.19 3.62 -16.05
N ASP A 64 8.10 4.50 -16.44
CA ASP A 64 8.91 4.32 -17.65
C ASP A 64 10.10 3.42 -17.38
N GLU A 65 10.64 3.47 -16.16
CA GLU A 65 11.78 2.67 -15.71
C GLU A 65 11.77 2.39 -14.20
N PHE A 66 12.55 1.38 -13.81
CA PHE A 66 12.86 1.07 -12.42
C PHE A 66 14.38 0.93 -12.26
N PRO A 67 14.96 1.27 -11.10
CA PRO A 67 14.29 1.85 -9.92
C PRO A 67 13.81 3.28 -10.16
N ALA A 68 12.74 3.71 -9.48
CA ALA A 68 12.20 5.06 -9.57
C ALA A 68 12.08 5.70 -8.18
N VAL A 69 12.55 6.93 -8.03
CA VAL A 69 12.50 7.63 -6.73
C VAL A 69 11.08 8.18 -6.48
N TRP A 70 10.49 7.84 -5.34
CA TRP A 70 9.20 8.36 -4.90
C TRP A 70 9.33 9.83 -4.51
N ILE A 71 8.72 10.73 -5.27
CA ILE A 71 8.80 12.18 -5.03
C ILE A 71 7.68 12.64 -4.12
N ALA A 72 6.45 12.19 -4.37
CA ALA A 72 5.28 12.61 -3.62
C ALA A 72 4.18 11.56 -3.66
N GLY A 73 3.29 11.56 -2.68
CA GLY A 73 2.10 10.72 -2.73
C GLY A 73 1.01 11.15 -1.75
N THR A 74 -0.20 10.66 -1.98
CA THR A 74 -1.35 10.84 -1.10
C THR A 74 -2.05 9.51 -0.87
N LEU A 75 -2.61 9.37 0.33
CA LEU A 75 -3.52 8.30 0.69
C LEU A 75 -4.83 8.90 1.13
N ASP A 76 -5.84 8.75 0.28
CA ASP A 76 -7.14 9.37 0.45
C ASP A 76 -8.22 8.31 0.64
N SER A 77 -9.29 8.65 1.36
CA SER A 77 -10.50 7.85 1.42
C SER A 77 -11.54 8.41 0.44
N VAL A 78 -12.05 7.57 -0.46
CA VAL A 78 -13.07 7.91 -1.45
C VAL A 78 -14.27 6.98 -1.22
N GLY A 79 -15.22 7.44 -0.41
CA GLY A 79 -16.37 6.63 0.00
C GLY A 79 -15.93 5.48 0.92
N THR A 80 -16.16 4.24 0.51
CA THR A 80 -15.73 3.03 1.26
C THR A 80 -14.37 2.50 0.83
N ARG A 81 -13.77 3.06 -0.22
CA ARG A 81 -12.48 2.63 -0.76
C ARG A 81 -11.39 3.62 -0.45
N LEU A 82 -10.16 3.13 -0.46
CA LEU A 82 -8.95 3.92 -0.30
C LEU A 82 -8.29 4.13 -1.65
N LYS A 83 -7.59 5.24 -1.81
CA LYS A 83 -6.87 5.61 -3.02
C LYS A 83 -5.44 5.98 -2.67
N LEU A 84 -4.48 5.28 -3.28
CA LEU A 84 -3.06 5.65 -3.25
C LEU A 84 -2.72 6.33 -4.57
N SER A 85 -2.17 7.54 -4.48
CA SER A 85 -1.61 8.26 -5.62
C SER A 85 -0.12 8.49 -5.35
N VAL A 86 0.75 8.07 -6.27
CA VAL A 86 2.20 8.22 -6.16
C VAL A 86 2.72 8.92 -7.40
N LYS A 87 3.59 9.91 -7.19
CA LYS A 87 4.42 10.52 -8.21
C LYS A 87 5.87 10.14 -7.94
N ALA A 88 6.54 9.63 -8.97
CA ALA A 88 7.96 9.31 -8.96
C ALA A 88 8.69 10.15 -10.01
N GLU A 89 10.02 10.04 -10.03
CA GLU A 89 10.89 10.74 -10.97
C GLU A 89 10.50 10.50 -12.44
N TYR A 90 10.28 9.24 -12.81
CA TYR A 90 9.97 8.81 -14.18
C TYR A 90 8.63 8.07 -14.25
N GLY A 91 7.62 8.59 -13.55
CA GLY A 91 6.27 8.03 -13.66
C GLY A 91 5.33 8.38 -12.53
N SER A 92 4.16 7.75 -12.57
CA SER A 92 3.17 7.87 -11.52
C SER A 92 2.34 6.60 -11.43
N LEU A 93 1.69 6.39 -10.29
CA LEU A 93 0.62 5.41 -10.17
C LEU A 93 -0.56 5.96 -9.39
N VAL A 94 -1.75 5.50 -9.74
CA VAL A 94 -2.97 5.66 -8.96
C VAL A 94 -3.64 4.31 -8.85
N VAL A 95 -4.10 3.95 -7.66
CA VAL A 95 -4.77 2.67 -7.41
C VAL A 95 -5.80 2.82 -6.29
N HIS A 96 -6.97 2.21 -6.47
CA HIS A 96 -7.98 2.08 -5.44
C HIS A 96 -7.90 0.70 -4.80
N PHE A 97 -8.20 0.57 -3.51
CA PHE A 97 -8.09 -0.69 -2.78
C PHE A 97 -8.94 -0.67 -1.51
N ASP A 98 -9.14 -1.85 -0.90
CA ASP A 98 -9.91 -1.99 0.34
C ASP A 98 -9.01 -2.10 1.59
N ASP A 99 -7.86 -2.78 1.47
CA ASP A 99 -6.89 -2.94 2.57
C ASP A 99 -5.44 -2.78 2.07
N LEU A 100 -4.60 -2.23 2.94
CA LEU A 100 -3.20 -1.92 2.70
C LEU A 100 -2.35 -2.44 3.84
N ARG A 101 -1.22 -3.04 3.50
CA ARG A 101 -0.24 -3.54 4.46
C ARG A 101 1.14 -3.03 4.12
N LEU A 102 1.83 -2.52 5.14
CA LEU A 102 3.25 -2.24 5.09
C LEU A 102 3.97 -3.41 5.77
N VAL A 103 4.83 -4.10 5.03
CA VAL A 103 5.60 -5.25 5.50
C VAL A 103 7.07 -4.92 5.37
N ARG A 104 7.89 -5.22 6.38
CA ARG A 104 9.36 -5.14 6.20
C ARG A 104 9.79 -6.19 5.19
N ARG A 105 10.69 -5.83 4.29
CA ARG A 105 11.15 -6.74 3.22
C ARG A 105 11.77 -8.02 3.79
N SER A 106 12.45 -7.95 4.93
CA SER A 106 13.00 -9.12 5.65
C SER A 106 11.93 -10.13 6.07
N ASP A 107 10.71 -9.67 6.29
CA ASP A 107 9.60 -10.47 6.82
C ASP A 107 8.66 -10.92 5.69
N PHE A 108 8.88 -10.41 4.47
CA PHE A 108 8.07 -10.74 3.30
C PHE A 108 8.55 -12.06 2.67
N ALA A 109 7.99 -13.17 3.14
CA ALA A 109 8.16 -14.47 2.51
C ALA A 109 7.09 -14.71 1.44
N ILE A 110 7.51 -15.01 0.21
CA ILE A 110 6.62 -15.51 -0.83
C ILE A 110 6.46 -17.02 -0.61
N LEU A 111 5.27 -17.46 -0.22
CA LEU A 111 4.91 -18.86 -0.27
C LEU A 111 4.71 -19.26 -1.74
N ILE A 112 5.70 -19.93 -2.32
CA ILE A 112 5.53 -20.64 -3.59
C ILE A 112 4.74 -21.91 -3.26
N PRO A 113 3.47 -22.05 -3.72
CA PRO A 113 2.77 -23.31 -3.53
C PRO A 113 3.58 -24.43 -4.21
N PRO A 114 3.70 -25.61 -3.58
CA PRO A 114 4.39 -26.73 -4.20
C PRO A 114 3.75 -27.00 -5.56
N ILE A 115 4.59 -27.11 -6.60
CA ILE A 115 4.15 -27.61 -7.89
C ILE A 115 3.91 -29.11 -7.65
N ASP A 116 2.64 -29.51 -7.57
CA ASP A 116 2.27 -30.92 -7.60
C ASP A 116 2.98 -31.55 -8.83
N THR A 117 3.85 -32.52 -8.55
CA THR A 117 4.55 -33.34 -9.56
C THR A 117 3.91 -34.71 -9.61
#